data_AF-A0A183H309-F1
#
_entry.id   AF-A0A183H309-F1
#
_cell.length_a   1.000
_cell.length_b   1.000
_cell.length_c   1.000
_cell.angle_alpha   90.00
_cell.angle_beta   90.00
_cell.angle_gamma   90.00
#
_symmetry.space_group_name_H-M   'P 1'
#
loop_
_entity.id
_entity.type
_entity.pdbx_description
1 polymer ?
#
loop_
_entity_poly.entity_id
_entity_poly.type
_entity_poly.pdbx_seq_one_letter_code
_entity_poly.pdbx_strand_id
1 'polypeptide(L)'
;MMEVTQNSSAMHSSTNSSSSEVVYGATGSVGSAGDDTRVMSEKVQMLASSIYKEFEIMIEKNGEDSVKNLMPLVVNVLESLDLAYLEKEECSVDLEMLKEDNEQLMTQYEREKQLRRTQDQKCLEIEDSLLEQNRELESKIESLESIMRMLELKAKNASDHAARLEEREADQKAEFDKLHERYNILLRTHIDHMERTKYLMGTEKFEMMQSMPLPSHHLRTK
;
A
#
# COMPACT_ATOMS: atom_id res chain seq x y z
N MET A 1 -11.41 -33.26 -4.67
CA MET A 1 -10.02 -33.43 -4.20
C MET A 1 -9.23 -32.22 -4.62
N MET A 2 -8.28 -31.81 -3.76
CA MET A 2 -7.31 -30.73 -3.87
C MET A 2 -7.78 -29.34 -3.40
N GLU A 3 -7.54 -29.16 -2.10
CA GLU A 3 -7.26 -27.89 -1.43
C GLU A 3 -6.27 -27.04 -2.24
N VAL A 4 -6.56 -25.75 -2.38
CA VAL A 4 -5.56 -24.74 -2.70
C VAL A 4 -5.58 -23.73 -1.56
N THR A 5 -4.68 -24.00 -0.62
CA THR A 5 -3.91 -23.06 0.20
C THR A 5 -4.30 -21.59 0.14
N GLN A 6 -4.80 -21.12 1.30
CA GLN A 6 -4.68 -19.74 1.78
C GLN A 6 -3.26 -19.22 1.55
N ASN A 7 -3.12 -18.09 0.88
CA ASN A 7 -1.95 -17.23 1.06
C ASN A 7 -2.42 -15.89 1.62
N SER A 8 -2.40 -15.84 2.95
CA SER A 8 -2.53 -14.64 3.75
C SER A 8 -1.28 -13.79 3.53
N SER A 9 -1.45 -12.56 3.07
CA SER A 9 -0.44 -11.51 3.24
C SER A 9 -1.20 -10.25 3.63
N ALA A 10 -1.65 -10.26 4.88
CA ALA A 10 -2.12 -9.08 5.57
C ALA A 10 -0.98 -8.06 5.59
N MET A 11 -1.15 -6.96 4.88
CA MET A 11 -0.33 -5.77 5.06
C MET A 11 -0.62 -5.20 6.45
N HIS A 12 0.13 -5.65 7.44
CA HIS A 12 0.20 -4.97 8.73
C HIS A 12 1.07 -3.72 8.55
N SER A 13 0.45 -2.60 8.21
CA SER A 13 1.02 -1.28 8.51
C SER A 13 0.85 -1.05 10.01
N SER A 14 1.80 -1.55 10.80
CA SER A 14 1.97 -1.10 12.17
C SER A 14 2.45 0.35 12.14
N THR A 15 1.52 1.29 12.05
CA THR A 15 1.75 2.66 12.50
C THR A 15 1.91 2.59 14.01
N ASN A 16 3.14 2.32 14.46
CA ASN A 16 3.52 2.50 15.85
C ASN A 16 3.63 4.01 16.09
N SER A 17 2.47 4.68 16.18
CA SER A 17 2.36 5.97 16.86
C SER A 17 2.52 5.69 18.35
N SER A 18 3.76 5.44 18.77
CA SER A 18 4.15 5.78 20.13
C SER A 18 4.07 7.29 20.21
N SER A 19 2.88 7.80 20.52
CA SER A 19 2.71 9.13 21.09
C SER A 19 3.61 9.15 22.33
N SER A 20 4.84 9.64 22.15
CA SER A 20 5.66 10.12 23.25
C SER A 20 4.90 11.31 23.80
N GLU A 21 4.06 11.03 24.78
CA GLU A 21 3.46 11.98 25.68
C GLU A 21 4.61 12.81 26.26
N VAL A 22 4.81 14.02 25.72
CA VAL A 22 5.69 15.00 26.32
C VAL A 22 4.94 15.49 27.55
N VAL A 23 5.14 14.75 28.65
CA VAL A 23 4.71 15.13 29.98
C VAL A 23 5.42 16.44 30.30
N TYR A 24 4.72 17.56 30.15
CA TYR A 24 5.14 18.83 30.73
C TYR A 24 5.12 18.63 32.24
N GLY A 25 6.31 18.36 32.78
CA GLY A 25 6.56 18.19 34.20
C GLY A 25 6.14 19.46 34.94
N ALA A 26 4.97 19.40 35.55
CA ALA A 26 4.62 20.22 36.68
C ALA A 26 5.50 19.80 37.88
N THR A 27 6.64 20.45 38.06
CA THR A 27 7.39 20.43 39.33
C THR A 27 8.04 21.79 39.57
N GLY A 28 7.26 22.71 40.12
CA GLY A 28 7.73 23.93 40.78
C GLY A 28 6.95 24.08 42.06
N SER A 29 7.20 23.16 43.00
CA SER A 29 6.57 23.10 44.31
C SER A 29 6.77 24.41 45.07
N VAL A 30 5.67 24.86 45.66
CA VAL A 30 5.60 25.74 46.83
C VAL A 30 6.72 25.45 47.82
N GLY A 31 7.45 26.49 48.19
CA GLY A 31 8.18 26.67 49.46
C GLY A 31 8.07 28.15 49.82
N SER A 32 7.10 28.58 50.62
CA SER A 32 7.05 28.48 52.09
C SER A 32 8.07 29.40 52.78
N ALA A 33 7.55 30.55 53.23
CA ALA A 33 7.84 31.23 54.50
C ALA A 33 9.27 31.12 55.08
N GLY A 34 10.00 32.24 55.07
CA GLY A 34 11.25 32.40 55.83
C GLY A 34 12.13 33.53 55.30
N ASP A 35 11.66 34.77 55.38
CA ASP A 35 12.34 35.98 54.89
C ASP A 35 13.50 36.47 55.79
N ASP A 36 14.25 35.58 56.46
CA ASP A 36 15.25 35.99 57.46
C ASP A 36 16.62 35.32 57.31
N THR A 37 16.94 34.76 56.15
CA THR A 37 18.31 34.25 55.89
C THR A 37 18.77 34.49 54.45
N ARG A 38 18.40 35.63 53.88
CA ARG A 38 18.99 36.09 52.61
C ARG A 38 20.44 36.49 52.86
N VAL A 39 21.35 35.79 52.18
CA VAL A 39 22.78 36.08 52.22
C VAL A 39 23.02 37.25 51.26
N MET A 40 23.33 38.43 51.81
CA MET A 40 23.68 39.62 51.02
C MET A 40 24.85 39.29 50.08
N SER A 41 24.81 39.83 48.87
CA SER A 41 25.89 39.71 47.90
C SER A 41 27.22 40.07 48.54
N GLU A 42 28.23 39.20 48.40
CA GLU A 42 29.57 39.39 48.98
C GLU A 42 30.17 40.75 48.61
N LYS A 43 29.84 41.25 47.40
CA LYS A 43 30.24 42.58 46.94
C LYS A 43 29.55 43.71 47.69
N VAL A 44 28.25 43.59 47.95
CA VAL A 44 27.48 44.57 48.73
C VAL A 44 27.93 44.54 50.19
N GLN A 45 28.24 43.36 50.73
CA GLN A 45 28.78 43.20 52.07
C GLN A 45 30.14 43.88 52.25
N MET A 46 31.07 43.71 51.29
CA MET A 46 32.37 44.40 51.32
C MET A 46 32.21 45.92 51.19
N LEU A 47 31.29 46.38 50.34
CA LEU A 47 31.01 47.80 50.14
C LEU A 47 30.42 48.43 51.40
N ALA A 48 29.41 47.78 51.99
CA ALA A 48 28.80 48.17 53.26
C ALA A 48 29.87 48.27 54.35
N SER A 49 30.70 47.23 54.50
CA SER A 49 31.79 47.20 55.48
C SER A 49 32.79 48.35 55.31
N SER A 50 33.06 48.75 54.06
CA SER A 50 33.96 49.87 53.76
C SER A 50 33.32 51.22 54.05
N ILE A 51 32.03 51.38 53.72
CA ILE A 51 31.28 52.62 53.96
C ILE A 51 31.06 52.84 55.47
N TYR A 52 30.73 51.79 56.23
CA TYR A 52 30.55 51.90 57.68
C TYR A 52 31.85 52.26 58.41
N LYS A 53 33.01 51.75 57.97
CA LYS A 53 34.32 52.17 58.51
C LYS A 53 34.60 53.65 58.27
N GLU A 54 34.26 54.17 57.10
CA GLU A 54 34.45 55.60 56.83
C GLU A 54 33.48 56.48 57.63
N PHE A 55 32.23 56.01 57.83
CA PHE A 55 31.30 56.68 58.74
C PHE A 55 31.77 56.72 60.18
N GLU A 56 32.41 55.65 60.67
CA GLU A 56 33.02 55.63 62.01
C GLU A 56 34.08 56.73 62.15
N ILE A 57 34.98 56.86 61.16
CA ILE A 57 35.99 57.95 61.12
C ILE A 57 35.33 59.34 61.07
N MET A 58 34.23 59.50 60.33
CA MET A 58 33.54 60.78 60.21
C MET A 58 32.81 61.16 61.50
N ILE A 59 32.20 60.19 62.20
CA ILE A 59 31.59 60.38 63.52
C ILE A 59 32.67 60.81 64.54
N GLU A 60 33.84 60.16 64.53
CA GLU A 60 34.94 60.51 65.44
C GLU A 60 35.44 61.94 65.26
N LYS A 61 35.52 62.44 64.02
CA LYS A 61 36.06 63.77 63.72
C LYS A 61 35.02 64.89 63.77
N ASN A 62 33.78 64.62 63.39
CA ASN A 62 32.76 65.63 63.10
C ASN A 62 31.48 65.47 63.94
N GLY A 63 31.39 64.42 64.77
CA GLY A 63 30.22 64.11 65.59
C GLY A 63 29.12 63.36 64.82
N GLU A 64 28.25 62.67 65.56
CA GLU A 64 27.21 61.76 65.04
C GLU A 64 26.18 62.47 64.14
N ASP A 65 25.84 63.73 64.44
CA ASP A 65 24.87 64.50 63.66
C ASP A 65 25.31 64.71 62.19
N SER A 66 26.61 64.55 61.89
CA SER A 66 27.14 64.67 60.52
C SER A 66 26.68 63.54 59.57
N VAL A 67 26.34 62.35 60.09
CA VAL A 67 25.90 61.18 59.29
C VAL A 67 24.42 60.85 59.42
N LYS A 68 23.74 61.40 60.43
CA LYS A 68 22.39 60.99 60.86
C LYS A 68 21.35 60.88 59.74
N ASN A 69 21.34 61.83 58.81
CA ASN A 69 20.40 61.84 57.67
C ASN A 69 20.93 61.09 56.44
N LEU A 70 22.25 60.87 56.35
CA LEU A 70 22.89 60.20 55.23
C LEU A 70 22.89 58.67 55.39
N MET A 71 23.03 58.18 56.61
CA MET A 71 23.08 56.74 56.90
C MET A 71 21.83 55.99 56.40
N PRO A 72 20.58 56.46 56.61
CA PRO A 72 19.40 55.80 56.06
C PRO A 72 19.37 55.76 54.53
N LEU A 73 19.90 56.79 53.86
CA LEU A 73 19.99 56.83 52.39
C LEU A 73 21.00 55.80 51.87
N VAL A 74 22.15 55.69 52.53
CA VAL A 74 23.17 54.69 52.19
C VAL A 74 22.68 53.28 52.43
N VAL A 75 21.99 53.03 53.54
CA VAL A 75 21.35 51.73 53.82
C VAL A 75 20.36 51.37 52.70
N ASN A 76 19.46 52.28 52.33
CA ASN A 76 18.50 52.05 51.25
C ASN A 76 19.19 51.79 49.89
N VAL A 77 20.30 52.48 49.60
CA VAL A 77 21.09 52.22 48.38
C VAL A 77 21.75 50.84 48.42
N LEU A 78 22.27 50.40 49.57
CA LEU A 78 22.87 49.07 49.73
C LEU A 78 21.82 47.97 49.63
N GLU A 79 20.65 48.14 50.23
CA GLU A 79 19.51 47.23 50.11
C GLU A 79 19.01 47.14 48.66
N SER A 80 18.85 48.29 48.00
CA SER A 80 18.46 48.35 46.58
C SER A 80 19.49 47.68 45.67
N LEU A 81 20.78 47.85 45.97
CA LEU A 81 21.86 47.21 45.23
C LEU A 81 21.87 45.68 45.45
N ASP A 82 21.61 45.22 46.67
CA ASP A 82 21.52 43.80 46.98
C ASP A 82 20.35 43.12 46.26
N LEU A 83 19.18 43.76 46.25
CA LEU A 83 18.03 43.32 45.46
C LEU A 83 18.36 43.24 43.97
N ALA A 84 19.06 44.24 43.42
CA ALA A 84 19.48 44.22 42.02
C ALA A 84 20.48 43.10 41.70
N TYR A 85 21.32 42.68 42.66
CA TYR A 85 22.19 41.52 42.49
C TYR A 85 21.41 40.20 42.49
N LEU A 86 20.41 40.07 43.36
CA LEU A 86 19.54 38.89 43.40
C LEU A 86 18.74 38.73 42.11
N GLU A 87 18.07 39.80 41.65
CA GLU A 87 17.33 39.79 40.38
C GLU A 87 18.23 39.44 39.19
N LYS A 88 19.48 39.93 39.20
CA LYS A 88 20.46 39.61 38.17
C LYS A 88 20.84 38.13 38.18
N GLU A 89 21.03 37.53 39.36
CA GLU A 89 21.37 36.11 39.48
C GLU A 89 20.21 35.22 39.02
N GLU A 90 18.98 35.55 39.42
CA GLU A 90 17.77 34.88 38.95
C GLU A 90 17.63 34.95 37.42
N CYS A 91 17.77 36.16 36.84
CA CYS A 91 17.77 36.33 35.39
C CYS A 91 18.91 35.55 34.70
N SER A 92 20.06 35.41 35.36
CA SER A 92 21.20 34.66 34.82
C SER A 92 20.89 33.16 34.74
N VAL A 93 20.23 32.60 35.76
CA VAL A 93 19.80 31.21 35.79
C VAL A 93 18.74 30.95 34.72
N ASP A 94 17.72 31.81 34.63
CA ASP A 94 16.67 31.68 33.60
C ASP A 94 17.26 31.71 32.18
N LEU A 95 18.24 32.59 31.94
CA LEU A 95 18.92 32.70 30.66
C LEU A 95 19.70 31.41 30.33
N GLU A 96 20.33 30.78 31.32
CA GLU A 96 21.06 29.52 31.14
C GLU A 96 20.09 28.36 30.86
N MET A 97 18.97 28.27 31.58
CA MET A 97 17.92 27.30 31.30
C MET A 97 17.35 27.44 29.88
N LEU A 98 17.06 28.67 29.44
CA LEU A 98 16.57 28.92 28.09
C LEU A 98 17.61 28.56 27.01
N LYS A 99 18.90 28.70 27.29
CA LYS A 99 19.96 28.26 26.38
C LYS A 99 20.00 26.74 26.26
N GLU A 100 19.92 26.02 27.37
CA GLU A 100 19.87 24.55 27.38
C GLU A 100 18.64 24.04 26.62
N ASP A 101 17.46 24.62 26.87
CA ASP A 101 16.23 24.28 26.14
C ASP A 101 16.37 24.53 24.63
N ASN A 102 17.02 25.64 24.25
CA ASN A 102 17.26 25.95 22.84
C ASN A 102 18.20 24.92 22.19
N GLU A 103 19.26 24.51 22.88
CA GLU A 103 20.21 23.50 22.39
C GLU A 103 19.53 22.13 22.21
N GLN A 104 18.69 21.73 23.17
CA GLN A 104 17.87 20.52 23.05
C GLN A 104 16.91 20.61 21.87
N LEU A 105 16.23 21.74 21.70
CA LEU A 105 15.30 21.96 20.58
C LEU A 105 16.02 21.88 19.23
N MET A 106 17.22 22.45 19.13
CA MET A 106 18.05 22.38 17.93
C MET A 106 18.45 20.94 17.61
N THR A 107 18.87 20.16 18.63
CA THR A 107 19.23 18.74 18.46
C THR A 107 18.05 17.91 17.97
N GLN A 108 16.86 18.12 18.54
CA GLN A 108 15.63 17.43 18.12
C GLN A 108 15.23 17.83 16.69
N TYR A 109 15.32 19.12 16.36
CA TYR A 109 15.05 19.61 15.01
C TYR A 109 15.98 18.95 13.98
N GLU A 110 17.27 18.84 14.25
CA GLU A 110 18.22 18.21 13.33
C GLU A 110 17.93 16.72 13.13
N ARG A 111 17.62 16.00 14.22
CA ARG A 111 17.20 14.59 14.16
C ARG A 111 15.95 14.41 13.30
N GLU A 112 14.91 15.19 13.56
CA GLU A 112 13.65 15.14 12.82
C GLU A 112 13.86 15.48 11.33
N LYS A 113 14.68 16.51 11.05
CA LYS A 113 15.05 16.90 9.68
C LYS A 113 15.78 15.79 8.94
N GLN A 114 16.59 14.97 9.62
CA GLN A 114 17.26 13.82 9.02
C GLN A 114 16.32 12.63 8.82
N LEU A 115 15.43 12.38 9.77
CA LEU A 115 14.39 11.35 9.64
C LEU A 115 13.46 11.64 8.45
N ARG A 116 13.00 12.89 8.31
CA ARG A 116 12.19 13.32 7.16
C ARG A 116 12.91 13.10 5.83
N ARG A 117 14.16 13.56 5.71
CA ARG A 117 14.96 13.32 4.50
C ARG A 117 15.08 11.84 4.14
N THR A 118 15.26 10.98 5.14
CA THR A 118 15.36 9.53 4.95
C THR A 118 14.01 8.94 4.52
N GLN A 119 12.91 9.42 5.10
CA GLN A 119 11.56 8.98 4.74
C GLN A 119 11.19 9.41 3.33
N ASP A 120 11.48 10.65 2.94
CA ASP A 120 11.24 11.18 1.60
C ASP A 120 12.01 10.37 0.55
N GLN A 121 13.28 10.03 0.83
CA GLN A 121 14.10 9.19 -0.05
C GLN A 121 13.49 7.78 -0.21
N LYS A 122 13.03 7.15 0.88
CA LYS A 122 12.34 5.86 0.81
C LYS A 122 11.04 5.93 0.03
N CYS A 123 10.30 7.05 0.14
CA CYS A 123 9.07 7.25 -0.61
C CYS A 123 9.35 7.26 -2.11
N LEU A 124 10.37 8.00 -2.54
CA LEU A 124 10.81 8.05 -3.94
C LEU A 124 11.22 6.67 -4.46
N GLU A 125 11.99 5.90 -3.69
CA GLU A 125 12.40 4.54 -4.08
C GLU A 125 11.20 3.58 -4.24
N ILE A 126 10.19 3.71 -3.39
CA ILE A 126 8.95 2.93 -3.49
C ILE A 126 8.16 3.37 -4.73
N GLU A 127 8.03 4.67 -4.97
CA GLU A 127 7.34 5.21 -6.15
C GLU A 127 8.00 4.72 -7.45
N ASP A 128 9.33 4.77 -7.55
CA ASP A 128 10.07 4.28 -8.71
C ASP A 128 9.84 2.78 -8.95
N SER A 129 9.89 1.97 -7.88
CA SER A 129 9.63 0.53 -7.94
C SER A 129 8.19 0.22 -8.41
N LEU A 130 7.20 0.95 -7.89
CA LEU A 130 5.81 0.81 -8.32
C LEU A 130 5.59 1.23 -9.77
N LEU A 131 6.27 2.29 -10.22
CA LEU A 131 6.23 2.71 -11.62
C LEU A 131 6.83 1.66 -12.56
N GLU A 132 7.93 1.01 -12.17
CA GLU A 132 8.51 -0.09 -12.92
C GLU A 132 7.57 -1.29 -12.99
N GLN A 133 7.02 -1.73 -11.86
CA GLN A 133 6.05 -2.83 -11.81
C GLN A 133 4.81 -2.56 -12.66
N ASN A 134 4.27 -1.33 -12.63
CA ASN A 134 3.14 -0.95 -13.47
C ASN A 134 3.47 -1.06 -14.96
N ARG A 135 4.65 -0.57 -15.39
CA ARG A 135 5.08 -0.69 -16.79
C ARG A 135 5.22 -2.16 -17.23
N GLU A 136 5.75 -3.02 -16.36
CA GLU A 136 5.83 -4.46 -16.65
C GLU A 136 4.45 -5.10 -16.78
N LEU A 137 3.51 -4.73 -15.92
CA LEU A 137 2.13 -5.23 -15.97
C LEU A 137 1.41 -4.73 -17.22
N GLU A 138 1.57 -3.46 -17.59
CA GLU A 138 1.04 -2.90 -18.85
C GLU A 138 1.58 -3.67 -20.07
N SER A 139 2.89 -3.93 -20.12
CA SER A 139 3.48 -4.73 -21.20
C SER A 139 2.92 -6.16 -21.25
N LYS A 140 2.69 -6.79 -20.09
CA LYS A 140 2.05 -8.10 -20.02
C LYS A 140 0.61 -8.06 -20.54
N ILE A 141 -0.16 -7.02 -20.17
CA ILE A 141 -1.53 -6.83 -20.65
C ILE A 141 -1.53 -6.72 -22.18
N GLU A 142 -0.71 -5.85 -22.75
CA GLU A 142 -0.61 -5.69 -24.21
C GLU A 142 -0.30 -7.02 -24.93
N SER A 143 0.61 -7.82 -24.36
CA SER A 143 0.97 -9.13 -24.91
C SER A 143 -0.21 -10.12 -24.86
N LEU A 144 -0.95 -10.14 -23.75
CA LEU A 144 -2.12 -11.00 -23.56
C LEU A 144 -3.27 -10.58 -24.49
N GLU A 145 -3.48 -9.29 -24.68
CA GLU A 145 -4.47 -8.76 -25.63
C GLU A 145 -4.16 -9.16 -27.08
N SER A 146 -2.88 -9.20 -27.45
CA SER A 146 -2.45 -9.67 -28.77
C SER A 146 -2.71 -11.17 -28.95
N ILE A 147 -2.39 -11.98 -27.93
CA ILE A 147 -2.67 -13.42 -27.91
C ILE A 147 -4.18 -13.67 -28.00
N MET A 148 -4.99 -12.94 -27.23
CA MET A 148 -6.44 -13.06 -27.23
C MET A 148 -7.02 -12.81 -28.63
N ARG A 149 -6.63 -11.70 -29.28
CA ARG A 149 -7.05 -11.40 -30.66
C ARG A 149 -6.66 -12.50 -31.66
N MET A 150 -5.47 -13.08 -31.51
CA MET A 150 -5.04 -14.20 -32.35
C MET A 150 -5.92 -15.45 -32.13
N LEU A 151 -6.23 -15.78 -30.88
CA LEU A 151 -7.06 -16.93 -30.53
C LEU A 151 -8.50 -16.76 -31.00
N GLU A 152 -9.07 -15.56 -30.88
CA GLU A 152 -10.39 -15.23 -31.42
C GLU A 152 -10.47 -15.48 -32.93
N LEU A 153 -9.45 -15.04 -33.67
CA LEU A 153 -9.38 -15.28 -35.11
C LEU A 153 -9.26 -16.78 -35.43
N LYS A 154 -8.44 -17.52 -34.69
CA LYS A 154 -8.32 -18.99 -34.84
C LYS A 154 -9.64 -19.70 -34.54
N ALA A 155 -10.33 -19.31 -33.48
CA ALA A 155 -11.62 -19.88 -33.09
C ALA A 155 -12.68 -19.62 -34.18
N LYS A 156 -12.75 -18.40 -34.71
CA LYS A 156 -13.63 -18.07 -35.83
C LYS A 156 -13.34 -18.92 -37.06
N ASN A 157 -12.06 -19.02 -37.47
CA ASN A 157 -11.66 -19.83 -38.62
C ASN A 157 -12.00 -21.32 -38.43
N ALA A 158 -11.83 -21.85 -37.22
CA ALA A 158 -12.18 -23.23 -36.89
C ALA A 158 -13.70 -23.45 -36.97
N SER A 159 -14.50 -22.52 -36.44
CA SER A 159 -15.96 -22.54 -36.54
C SER A 159 -16.43 -22.52 -38.00
N ASP A 160 -15.87 -21.63 -38.82
CA ASP A 160 -16.21 -21.52 -40.26
C ASP A 160 -15.81 -22.79 -41.04
N HIS A 161 -14.75 -23.47 -40.61
CA HIS A 161 -14.36 -24.76 -41.18
C HIS A 161 -15.31 -25.88 -40.77
N ALA A 162 -15.70 -25.95 -39.49
CA ALA A 162 -16.66 -26.93 -38.98
C ALA A 162 -18.02 -26.81 -39.70
N ALA A 163 -18.56 -25.59 -39.81
CA ALA A 163 -19.84 -25.34 -40.50
C ALA A 163 -19.82 -25.85 -41.96
N ARG A 164 -18.71 -25.67 -42.69
CA ARG A 164 -18.55 -26.18 -44.06
C ARG A 164 -18.47 -27.71 -44.13
N LEU A 165 -17.96 -28.36 -43.09
CA LEU A 165 -17.96 -29.82 -43.02
C LEU A 165 -19.36 -30.35 -42.71
N GLU A 166 -20.08 -29.70 -41.80
CA GLU A 166 -21.48 -30.04 -41.46
C GLU A 166 -22.40 -29.93 -42.68
N GLU A 167 -22.24 -28.88 -43.50
CA GLU A 167 -22.99 -28.72 -44.76
C GLU A 167 -22.71 -29.89 -45.74
N ARG A 168 -21.45 -30.26 -45.92
CA ARG A 168 -21.08 -31.41 -46.78
C ARG A 168 -21.61 -32.73 -46.25
N GLU A 169 -21.59 -32.93 -44.94
CA GLU A 169 -22.17 -34.12 -44.30
C GLU A 169 -23.68 -34.19 -44.53
N ALA A 170 -24.38 -33.05 -44.40
CA ALA A 170 -25.80 -32.95 -44.67
C ALA A 170 -26.13 -33.27 -46.13
N ASP A 171 -25.37 -32.74 -47.08
CA ASP A 171 -25.51 -33.05 -48.52
C ASP A 171 -25.31 -34.55 -48.81
N GLN A 172 -24.24 -35.14 -48.24
CA GLN A 172 -23.96 -36.57 -48.40
C GLN A 172 -25.06 -37.45 -47.82
N LYS A 173 -25.59 -37.07 -46.66
CA LYS A 173 -26.72 -37.77 -46.03
C LYS A 173 -27.97 -37.68 -46.90
N ALA A 174 -28.27 -36.50 -47.45
CA ALA A 174 -29.41 -36.33 -48.35
C ALA A 174 -29.27 -37.16 -49.64
N GLU A 175 -28.07 -37.22 -50.24
CA GLU A 175 -27.80 -38.08 -51.41
C GLU A 175 -27.93 -39.57 -51.06
N PHE A 176 -27.44 -39.99 -49.90
CA PHE A 176 -27.60 -41.36 -49.40
C PHE A 176 -29.07 -41.73 -49.24
N ASP A 177 -29.87 -40.86 -48.60
CA ASP A 177 -31.30 -41.10 -48.40
C ASP A 177 -32.06 -41.20 -49.73
N LYS A 178 -31.75 -40.33 -50.71
CA LYS A 178 -32.31 -40.40 -52.07
C LYS A 178 -31.97 -41.72 -52.75
N LEU A 179 -30.70 -42.14 -52.69
CA LEU A 179 -30.24 -43.39 -53.29
C LEU A 179 -30.90 -44.59 -52.63
N HIS A 180 -31.02 -44.57 -51.31
CA HIS A 180 -31.68 -45.59 -50.52
C HIS A 180 -33.17 -45.71 -50.88
N GLU A 181 -33.90 -44.59 -51.03
CA GLU A 181 -35.30 -44.65 -51.48
C GLU A 181 -35.41 -45.22 -52.90
N ARG A 182 -34.54 -44.80 -53.83
CA ARG A 182 -34.53 -45.35 -55.20
C ARG A 182 -34.25 -46.86 -55.20
N TYR A 183 -33.32 -47.32 -54.38
CA TYR A 183 -33.02 -48.75 -54.21
C TYR A 183 -34.24 -49.51 -53.69
N ASN A 184 -34.92 -48.98 -52.66
CA ASN A 184 -36.14 -49.58 -52.12
C ASN A 184 -37.26 -49.66 -53.16
N ILE A 185 -37.48 -48.60 -53.95
CA ILE A 185 -38.46 -48.61 -55.05
C ILE A 185 -38.11 -49.70 -56.08
N LEU A 186 -36.83 -49.82 -56.46
CA LEU A 186 -36.37 -50.84 -57.40
C LEU A 186 -36.63 -52.25 -56.86
N LEU A 187 -36.33 -52.49 -55.57
CA LEU A 187 -36.57 -53.76 -54.91
C LEU A 187 -38.07 -54.11 -54.87
N ARG A 188 -38.94 -53.17 -54.47
CA ARG A 188 -40.40 -53.34 -54.49
C ARG A 188 -40.89 -53.70 -55.91
N THR A 189 -40.46 -52.94 -56.91
CA THR A 189 -40.81 -53.17 -58.32
C THR A 189 -40.38 -54.55 -58.80
N HIS A 190 -39.18 -54.99 -58.40
CA HIS A 190 -38.67 -56.32 -58.73
C HIS A 190 -39.51 -57.43 -58.09
N ILE A 191 -39.88 -57.28 -56.81
CA ILE A 191 -40.77 -58.21 -56.10
C ILE A 191 -42.13 -58.28 -56.82
N ASP A 192 -42.76 -57.14 -57.10
CA ASP A 192 -44.05 -57.08 -57.81
C ASP A 192 -43.98 -57.73 -59.21
N HIS A 193 -42.84 -57.60 -59.89
CA HIS A 193 -42.61 -58.26 -61.17
C HIS A 193 -42.52 -59.78 -61.00
N MET A 194 -41.71 -60.26 -60.05
CA MET A 194 -41.59 -61.70 -59.76
C MET A 194 -42.93 -62.33 -59.38
N GLU A 195 -43.71 -61.66 -58.53
CA GLU A 195 -45.04 -62.13 -58.13
C GLU A 195 -46.00 -62.23 -59.33
N ARG A 196 -46.01 -61.21 -60.20
CA ARG A 196 -46.78 -61.25 -61.45
C ARG A 196 -46.35 -62.39 -62.37
N THR A 197 -45.05 -62.61 -62.55
CA THR A 197 -44.53 -63.73 -63.34
C THR A 197 -44.92 -65.09 -62.73
N LYS A 198 -44.78 -65.25 -61.40
CA LYS A 198 -45.17 -66.46 -60.68
C LYS A 198 -46.66 -66.76 -60.86
N TYR A 199 -47.52 -65.75 -60.78
CA TYR A 199 -48.96 -65.88 -60.99
C TYR A 199 -49.30 -66.32 -62.43
N LEU A 200 -48.65 -65.72 -63.42
CA LEU A 200 -48.89 -66.02 -64.85
C LEU A 200 -48.42 -67.42 -65.26
N MET A 201 -47.31 -67.91 -64.71
CA MET A 201 -46.69 -69.17 -65.13
C MET A 201 -47.17 -70.40 -64.33
N GLY A 202 -47.83 -70.18 -63.19
CA GLY A 202 -48.19 -71.23 -62.23
C GLY A 202 -47.03 -71.58 -61.29
N THR A 203 -47.34 -71.84 -60.02
CA THR A 203 -46.37 -71.97 -58.93
C THR A 203 -45.27 -73.00 -59.21
N GLU A 204 -45.65 -74.17 -59.74
CA GLU A 204 -44.72 -75.29 -59.99
C GLU A 204 -43.70 -74.99 -61.12
N LYS A 205 -44.13 -74.31 -62.19
CA LYS A 205 -43.23 -73.96 -63.31
C LYS A 205 -42.29 -72.82 -62.96
N PHE A 206 -42.70 -71.93 -62.05
CA PHE A 206 -41.88 -70.81 -61.61
C PHE A 206 -40.71 -71.26 -60.72
N GLU A 207 -40.93 -72.19 -59.78
CA GLU A 207 -39.87 -72.74 -58.91
C GLU A 207 -38.79 -73.51 -59.69
N MET A 208 -39.18 -74.17 -60.78
CA MET A 208 -38.24 -74.87 -61.67
C MET A 208 -37.33 -73.89 -62.45
N MET A 209 -37.76 -72.64 -62.67
CA MET A 209 -36.95 -71.62 -63.36
C MET A 209 -36.00 -70.89 -62.39
N GLN A 210 -36.43 -70.66 -61.15
CA GLN A 210 -35.61 -70.00 -60.13
C GLN A 210 -34.41 -70.87 -59.68
N SER A 211 -34.51 -72.19 -59.84
CA SER A 211 -33.43 -73.14 -59.57
C SER A 211 -32.41 -73.28 -60.72
N MET A 212 -32.59 -72.55 -61.83
CA MET A 212 -31.61 -72.55 -62.92
C MET A 212 -30.40 -71.65 -62.56
N PRO A 213 -29.15 -72.08 -62.80
CA PRO A 213 -27.97 -71.30 -62.43
C PRO A 213 -27.93 -69.94 -63.14
N LEU A 214 -27.66 -68.87 -62.40
CA LEU A 214 -27.48 -67.53 -62.99
C LEU A 214 -26.21 -67.50 -63.88
N PRO A 215 -26.27 -66.89 -65.08
CA PRO A 215 -25.08 -66.70 -65.92
C PRO A 215 -24.05 -65.80 -65.22
N SER A 216 -22.80 -66.24 -65.18
CA SER A 216 -21.68 -65.51 -64.60
C SER A 216 -21.40 -64.22 -65.39
N HIS A 217 -21.66 -63.06 -64.77
CA HIS A 217 -21.28 -61.77 -65.35
C HIS A 217 -19.82 -61.46 -65.02
N HIS A 218 -18.97 -61.45 -66.06
CA HIS A 218 -17.60 -60.94 -65.96
C HIS A 218 -17.61 -59.42 -65.74
N LEU A 219 -17.17 -58.98 -64.56
CA LEU A 219 -16.87 -57.59 -64.25
C LEU A 219 -15.71 -57.11 -65.14
N ARG A 220 -16.02 -56.23 -66.10
CA ARG A 220 -14.99 -55.54 -66.89
C ARG A 220 -14.52 -54.32 -66.09
N THR A 221 -13.38 -54.48 -65.43
CA THR A 221 -12.60 -53.39 -64.83
C THR A 221 -12.14 -52.41 -65.91
N LYS A 222 -12.30 -51.12 -65.63
CA LYS A 222 -11.50 -50.02 -66.19
C LYS A 222 -11.25 -49.01 -65.08
#